data_AF-A0A3B9ZAB6-F1
#
_entry.id   AF-A0A3B9ZAB6-F1
#
_cell.length_a   1.000
_cell.length_b   1.000
_cell.length_c   1.000
_cell.angle_alpha   90.00
_cell.angle_beta   90.00
_cell.angle_gamma   90.00
#
_symmetry.space_group_name_H-M   'P 1'
#
loop_
_entity.id
_entity.type
_entity.pdbx_description
1 polymer ?
#
loop_
_entity_poly.entity_id
_entity_poly.type
_entity_poly.pdbx_seq_one_letter_code
_entity_poly.pdbx_strand_id
1 'polypeptide(L)'
;MEKQQTSNEYGISQELLVLSELVNYGTVSIPYGNSARYDCILDIENDIYKIQIKSLNISKEGNSILVPMSNTRMSANGIIGKEYTPEEVDFIAFYYNQKVYLVPTGLAKKQFTITLLPKTKDTQHYIEDFEIQKILDIDIKSWTRLKEETRKNNSSEGKYFCPDCGAPVSREGVRCITCARIMSRKIERPSRNDLKDLIRNLPFTTIAKKYNVTDNAIRKWCKVYNLPNKTREIKKYSDEEWGQV
;
A
#
# COMPACT_ATOMS: atom_id res chain seq x y z
N MET A 1 35.78 -1.22 34.95
CA MET A 1 34.92 -2.14 35.71
C MET A 1 33.89 -2.67 34.74
N GLU A 2 33.95 -3.94 34.36
CA GLU A 2 32.86 -4.57 33.62
C GLU A 2 31.65 -4.73 34.54
N LYS A 3 30.55 -4.06 34.20
CA LYS A 3 29.28 -4.26 34.89
C LYS A 3 28.75 -5.65 34.48
N GLN A 4 28.54 -6.54 35.45
CA GLN A 4 27.82 -7.79 35.19
C GLN A 4 26.38 -7.46 34.77
N GLN A 5 26.00 -7.80 33.54
CA GLN A 5 24.64 -7.62 33.03
C GLN A 5 23.72 -8.75 33.51
N THR A 6 22.52 -8.39 33.96
CA THR A 6 21.42 -9.33 34.17
C THR A 6 20.83 -9.79 32.83
N SER A 7 20.09 -10.90 32.80
CA SER A 7 19.47 -11.39 31.56
C SER A 7 18.50 -10.37 30.94
N ASN A 8 17.80 -9.61 31.79
CA ASN A 8 16.87 -8.57 31.36
C ASN A 8 17.63 -7.38 30.74
N GLU A 9 18.72 -6.94 31.37
CA GLU A 9 19.57 -5.88 30.80
C GLU A 9 20.21 -6.31 29.49
N TYR A 10 20.58 -7.58 29.36
CA TYR A 10 21.09 -8.14 28.10
C TYR A 10 19.99 -8.12 27.02
N GLY A 11 18.77 -8.57 27.34
CA GLY A 11 17.62 -8.50 26.43
C GLY A 11 17.36 -7.08 25.92
N ILE A 12 17.27 -6.11 26.84
CA ILE A 12 17.09 -4.69 26.50
C ILE A 12 18.24 -4.19 25.61
N SER A 13 19.48 -4.61 25.87
CA SER A 13 20.61 -4.21 25.03
C SER A 13 20.51 -4.76 23.61
N GLN A 14 20.06 -6.00 23.44
CA GLN A 14 19.84 -6.60 22.12
C GLN A 14 18.70 -5.89 21.38
N GLU A 15 17.61 -5.58 22.08
CA GLU A 15 16.51 -4.78 21.52
C GLU A 15 17.00 -3.44 20.99
N LEU A 16 17.75 -2.68 21.79
CA LEU A 16 18.29 -1.39 21.38
C LEU A 16 19.23 -1.49 20.17
N LEU A 17 20.10 -2.50 20.12
CA LEU A 17 21.02 -2.71 19.00
C LEU A 17 20.27 -3.04 17.71
N VAL A 18 19.23 -3.87 17.79
CA VAL A 18 18.38 -4.17 16.65
C VAL A 18 17.64 -2.92 16.19
N LEU A 19 16.95 -2.22 17.11
CA LEU A 19 16.20 -1.00 16.78
C LEU A 19 17.10 0.08 16.14
N SER A 20 18.32 0.26 16.66
CA SER A 20 19.29 1.21 16.11
C SER A 20 19.65 0.92 14.66
N GLU A 21 19.74 -0.36 14.29
CA GLU A 21 20.04 -0.75 12.91
C GLU A 21 18.81 -0.63 12.02
N LEU A 22 17.61 -0.98 12.51
CA LEU A 22 16.36 -0.92 11.73
C LEU A 22 16.02 0.51 11.27
N VAL A 23 16.38 1.54 12.06
CA VAL A 23 16.19 2.96 11.70
C VAL A 23 16.93 3.35 10.41
N ASN A 24 17.99 2.63 10.04
CA ASN A 24 18.70 2.87 8.78
C ASN A 24 17.90 2.41 7.55
N TYR A 25 16.85 1.60 7.73
CA TYR A 25 16.04 1.03 6.64
C TYR A 25 14.66 1.67 6.53
N GLY A 26 14.08 2.16 7.64
CA GLY A 26 12.73 2.71 7.64
C GLY A 26 12.31 3.30 8.99
N THR A 27 11.02 3.61 9.11
CA THR A 27 10.45 4.14 10.35
C THR A 27 10.16 3.00 11.32
N VAL A 28 10.68 3.11 12.55
CA VAL A 28 10.49 2.10 13.59
C VAL A 28 9.47 2.57 14.62
N SER A 29 8.44 1.77 14.87
CA SER A 29 7.40 2.02 15.88
C SER A 29 7.41 0.94 16.96
N ILE A 30 7.25 1.35 18.23
CA ILE A 30 7.22 0.45 19.38
C ILE A 30 5.78 0.42 19.93
N PRO A 31 5.18 -0.77 20.19
CA PRO A 31 3.83 -0.86 20.72
C PRO A 31 3.74 -0.30 22.14
N TYR A 32 2.58 0.29 22.47
CA TYR A 32 2.32 0.76 23.83
C TYR A 32 1.96 -0.42 24.76
N GLY A 33 2.80 -0.68 25.76
CA GLY A 33 2.63 -1.74 26.75
C GLY A 33 3.03 -3.13 26.26
N ASN A 34 2.85 -4.15 27.12
CA ASN A 34 3.40 -5.50 26.92
C ASN A 34 2.37 -6.51 26.38
N SER A 35 1.31 -6.03 25.72
CA SER A 35 0.25 -6.90 25.19
C SER A 35 0.51 -7.36 23.75
N ALA A 36 1.36 -6.64 23.02
CA ALA A 36 1.75 -6.98 21.67
C ALA A 36 2.60 -8.26 21.64
N ARG A 37 2.50 -8.97 20.51
CA ARG A 37 3.24 -10.21 20.26
C ARG A 37 4.59 -9.98 19.57
N TYR A 38 4.89 -8.73 19.23
CA TYR A 38 6.11 -8.25 18.60
C TYR A 38 6.67 -7.10 19.44
N ASP A 39 7.97 -6.82 19.30
CA ASP A 39 8.64 -5.76 20.06
C ASP A 39 8.69 -4.44 19.28
N CYS A 40 8.71 -4.51 17.94
CA CYS A 40 8.63 -3.33 17.09
C CYS A 40 7.95 -3.61 15.75
N ILE A 41 7.64 -2.52 15.06
CA ILE A 41 7.17 -2.50 13.68
C ILE A 41 8.20 -1.71 12.87
N LEU A 42 8.59 -2.26 11.73
CA LEU A 42 9.41 -1.59 10.73
C LEU A 42 8.53 -1.24 9.53
N ASP A 43 8.36 0.05 9.28
CA ASP A 43 7.63 0.63 8.16
C ASP A 43 8.62 1.09 7.08
N ILE A 44 8.56 0.46 5.92
CA ILE A 44 9.42 0.73 4.76
C ILE A 44 8.53 0.95 3.54
N GLU A 45 8.47 2.20 3.06
CA GLU A 45 7.72 2.66 1.87
C GLU A 45 6.24 2.27 1.83
N ASN A 46 5.92 1.01 1.49
CA ASN A 46 4.56 0.46 1.37
C ASN A 46 4.32 -0.77 2.24
N ASP A 47 5.36 -1.30 2.90
CA ASP A 47 5.30 -2.55 3.65
C ASP A 47 5.56 -2.31 5.13
N ILE A 48 4.84 -3.07 5.96
CA ILE A 48 4.89 -2.98 7.41
C ILE A 48 5.24 -4.37 7.94
N TYR A 49 6.36 -4.46 8.65
CA TYR A 49 6.86 -5.71 9.22
C TYR A 49 6.78 -5.68 10.74
N LYS A 50 6.06 -6.63 11.34
CA LYS A 50 6.03 -6.85 12.78
C LYS A 50 7.19 -7.75 13.18
N ILE A 51 8.07 -7.24 14.02
CA ILE A 51 9.33 -7.87 14.36
C ILE A 51 9.36 -8.18 15.85
N GLN A 52 9.58 -9.45 16.18
CA GLN A 52 9.96 -9.86 17.54
C GLN A 52 11.47 -9.91 17.63
N ILE A 53 12.05 -9.32 18.66
CA ILE A 53 13.48 -9.36 18.94
C ILE A 53 13.76 -10.46 19.96
N LYS A 54 14.81 -11.24 19.72
CA LYS A 54 15.25 -12.30 20.63
C LYS A 54 16.76 -12.29 20.83
N SER A 55 17.17 -12.49 22.07
CA SER A 55 18.53 -12.88 22.39
C SER A 55 18.81 -14.30 21.92
N LEU A 56 20.04 -14.52 21.47
CA LEU A 56 20.48 -15.79 20.89
C LEU A 56 21.19 -16.68 21.91
N ASN A 57 21.19 -18.00 21.65
CA ASN A 57 22.02 -18.96 22.36
C ASN A 57 23.12 -19.48 21.43
N ILE A 58 24.38 -19.24 21.78
CA ILE A 58 25.52 -19.75 21.02
C ILE A 58 25.82 -21.17 21.49
N SER A 59 26.03 -22.09 20.54
CA SER A 59 26.50 -23.44 20.84
C SER A 59 27.88 -23.43 21.52
N LYS A 60 28.18 -24.46 22.33
CA LYS A 60 29.46 -24.57 23.05
C LYS A 60 30.69 -24.53 22.13
N GLU A 61 30.52 -24.99 20.89
CA GLU A 61 31.59 -25.02 19.87
C GLU A 61 31.72 -23.70 19.10
N GLY A 62 30.79 -22.74 19.28
CA GLY A 62 30.83 -21.44 18.60
C GLY A 62 30.50 -21.48 17.11
N ASN A 63 30.10 -22.64 16.57
CA ASN A 63 29.86 -22.83 15.13
C ASN A 63 28.40 -22.68 14.71
N SER A 64 27.49 -22.59 15.68
CA SER A 64 26.06 -22.45 15.43
C SER A 64 25.37 -21.61 16.50
N ILE A 65 24.30 -20.96 16.06
CA ILE A 65 23.39 -20.15 16.85
C ILE A 65 22.03 -20.81 16.89
N LEU A 66 21.40 -20.78 18.05
CA LEU A 66 20.05 -21.22 18.29
C LEU A 66 19.17 -20.01 18.59
N VAL A 67 18.22 -19.77 17.69
CA VAL A 67 17.24 -18.67 17.77
C VAL A 67 15.94 -19.23 18.36
N PRO A 68 15.47 -18.73 19.52
CA PRO A 68 14.17 -19.11 20.06
C PRO A 68 13.03 -18.60 19.17
N MET A 69 12.15 -19.51 18.73
CA MET A 69 11.00 -19.21 17.85
C MET A 69 9.66 -19.15 18.59
N SER A 70 9.68 -19.18 19.91
CA SER A 70 8.47 -19.19 20.73
C SER A 70 8.68 -18.48 22.05
N ASN A 71 7.59 -17.96 22.62
CA ASN A 71 7.59 -17.43 23.98
C ASN A 71 7.34 -18.54 24.98
N THR A 72 8.14 -18.56 26.04
CA THR A 72 7.97 -19.50 27.13
C THR A 72 7.63 -18.74 28.39
N ARG A 73 6.55 -19.12 29.07
CA ARG A 73 6.22 -18.59 30.39
C ARG A 73 6.11 -19.71 31.41
N MET A 74 6.54 -19.41 32.63
CA MET A 74 6.28 -20.28 33.78
C MET A 74 4.85 -20.06 34.27
N SER A 75 4.14 -21.16 34.50
CA SER A 75 2.82 -21.20 35.14
C SER A 75 2.88 -22.17 36.33
N ALA A 76 1.91 -22.09 37.24
CA ALA A 76 1.78 -23.01 38.36
C ALA A 76 1.71 -24.49 37.90
N ASN A 77 1.18 -24.74 36.69
CA ASN A 77 1.03 -26.08 36.11
C ASN A 77 2.19 -26.46 35.15
N GLY A 78 3.31 -25.73 35.20
CA GLY A 78 4.50 -26.01 34.41
C GLY A 78 4.79 -24.95 33.34
N ILE A 79 5.60 -25.35 32.36
CA ILE A 79 6.13 -24.44 31.33
C ILE A 79 5.16 -24.40 30.15
N ILE A 80 4.62 -23.23 29.86
CA ILE A 80 3.71 -23.02 28.72
C ILE A 80 4.48 -22.28 27.62
N GLY A 81 4.71 -22.97 26.51
CA GLY A 81 5.23 -22.39 25.27
C GLY A 81 4.08 -21.91 24.37
N LYS A 82 4.19 -20.70 23.81
CA LYS A 82 3.31 -20.19 22.75
C LYS A 82 4.16 -19.79 21.55
N GLU A 83 3.98 -20.50 20.45
CA GLU A 83 4.61 -20.25 19.15
C GLU A 83 4.12 -18.92 18.57
N TYR A 84 4.94 -18.26 17.73
CA TYR A 84 4.54 -17.11 16.94
C TYR A 84 3.93 -17.59 15.63
N THR A 85 2.78 -17.05 15.25
CA THR A 85 2.22 -17.31 13.92
C THR A 85 2.67 -16.21 12.93
N PRO A 86 2.76 -16.51 11.63
CA PRO A 86 3.06 -15.50 10.61
C PRO A 86 2.11 -14.30 10.62
N GLU A 87 0.85 -14.48 11.04
CA GLU A 87 -0.11 -13.39 11.16
C GLU A 87 0.12 -12.52 12.42
N GLU A 88 0.77 -13.05 13.45
CA GLU A 88 1.09 -12.29 14.67
C GLU A 88 2.43 -11.54 14.52
N VAL A 89 3.45 -12.19 13.95
CA VAL A 89 4.83 -11.71 13.84
C VAL A 89 5.41 -12.18 12.51
N ASP A 90 5.98 -11.27 11.72
CA ASP A 90 6.55 -11.58 10.41
C ASP A 90 7.98 -12.12 10.54
N PHE A 91 8.80 -11.47 11.37
CA PHE A 91 10.20 -11.84 11.55
C PHE A 91 10.62 -11.92 13.02
N ILE A 92 11.56 -12.81 13.30
CA ILE A 92 12.36 -12.80 14.52
C ILE A 92 13.72 -12.18 14.21
N ALA A 93 14.00 -11.04 14.84
CA ALA A 93 15.26 -10.34 14.72
C ALA A 93 16.23 -10.72 15.84
N PHE A 94 17.51 -10.80 15.51
CA PHE A 94 18.58 -10.90 16.48
C PHE A 94 19.82 -10.14 16.01
N TYR A 95 20.60 -9.66 16.97
CA TYR A 95 21.87 -8.99 16.70
C TYR A 95 23.04 -9.94 16.96
N TYR A 96 23.95 -10.04 16.01
CA TYR A 96 25.16 -10.84 16.14
C TYR A 96 26.31 -10.21 15.35
N ASN A 97 27.49 -10.12 15.96
CA ASN A 97 28.71 -9.64 15.31
C ASN A 97 28.51 -8.33 14.51
N GLN A 98 27.91 -7.31 15.14
CA GLN A 98 27.68 -5.99 14.55
C GLN A 98 26.69 -5.94 13.38
N LYS A 99 25.88 -6.99 13.21
CA LYS A 99 24.84 -7.07 12.19
C LYS A 99 23.52 -7.54 12.78
N VAL A 100 22.43 -7.14 12.12
CA VAL A 100 21.08 -7.64 12.40
C VAL A 100 20.68 -8.67 11.36
N TYR A 101 20.06 -9.73 11.84
CA TYR A 101 19.53 -10.81 11.02
C TYR A 101 18.04 -10.96 11.28
N LEU A 102 17.29 -11.31 10.24
CA LEU A 102 15.84 -11.53 10.28
C LEU A 102 15.53 -12.98 9.90
N VAL A 103 14.80 -13.67 10.76
CA VAL A 103 14.33 -15.04 10.53
C VAL A 103 12.83 -15.04 10.33
N PRO A 104 12.31 -15.44 9.15
CA PRO A 104 10.88 -15.57 8.95
C PRO A 104 10.22 -16.50 9.98
N THR A 105 9.08 -16.09 10.51
CA THR A 105 8.27 -16.99 11.36
C THR A 105 7.70 -18.13 10.53
N GLY A 106 7.40 -19.28 11.18
CA GLY A 106 6.93 -20.49 10.51
C GLY A 106 8.03 -21.44 10.02
N LEU A 107 9.31 -21.04 10.01
CA LEU A 107 10.42 -21.93 9.67
C LEU A 107 10.65 -23.03 10.72
N ALA A 108 10.34 -22.75 11.98
CA ALA A 108 10.40 -23.74 13.05
C ALA A 108 9.44 -23.38 14.20
N LYS A 109 9.04 -24.41 14.95
CA LYS A 109 8.06 -24.29 16.04
C LYS A 109 8.66 -23.72 17.33
N LYS A 110 9.75 -24.31 17.83
CA LYS A 110 10.33 -23.96 19.14
C LYS A 110 11.63 -23.19 19.04
N GLN A 111 12.54 -23.67 18.19
CA GLN A 111 13.88 -23.14 18.02
C GLN A 111 14.34 -23.36 16.58
N PHE A 112 15.14 -22.44 16.07
CA PHE A 112 15.73 -22.49 14.74
C PHE A 112 17.26 -22.44 14.85
N THR A 113 17.95 -23.34 14.15
CA THR A 113 19.41 -23.45 14.22
C THR A 113 20.04 -22.89 12.96
N ILE A 114 20.95 -21.96 13.15
CA ILE A 114 21.71 -21.28 12.09
C ILE A 114 23.18 -21.61 12.27
N THR A 115 23.87 -22.01 11.21
CA THR A 115 25.31 -22.21 11.22
C THR A 115 26.06 -20.92 10.87
N LEU A 116 27.16 -20.70 11.59
CA LEU A 116 28.07 -19.58 11.39
C LEU A 116 29.16 -19.87 10.35
N LEU A 117 29.31 -21.14 9.99
CA LEU A 117 30.26 -21.61 8.99
C LEU A 117 29.55 -21.89 7.66
N PRO A 118 30.25 -21.83 6.52
CA PRO A 118 29.69 -22.19 5.23
C PRO A 118 29.03 -23.56 5.26
N LYS A 119 27.90 -23.71 4.54
CA LYS A 119 27.13 -24.95 4.53
C LYS A 119 27.99 -26.10 4.01
N THR A 120 28.01 -27.18 4.79
CA THR A 120 28.57 -28.47 4.36
C THR A 120 27.48 -29.42 3.86
N LYS A 121 26.22 -29.17 4.27
CA LYS A 121 25.03 -29.93 3.89
C LYS A 121 23.93 -28.95 3.51
N ASP A 122 23.12 -29.32 2.51
CA ASP A 122 22.00 -28.50 2.05
C ASP A 122 20.93 -28.24 3.11
N THR A 123 20.82 -29.12 4.11
CA THR A 123 19.89 -28.98 5.24
C THR A 123 20.32 -27.91 6.24
N GLN A 124 21.49 -27.29 6.08
CA GLN A 124 21.98 -26.26 7.00
C GLN A 124 21.51 -24.86 6.56
N HIS A 125 21.21 -24.03 7.54
CA HIS A 125 20.83 -22.63 7.34
C HIS A 125 22.02 -21.74 7.66
N TYR A 126 22.56 -21.03 6.67
CA TYR A 126 23.75 -20.21 6.85
C TYR A 126 23.36 -18.82 7.27
N ILE A 127 24.09 -18.26 8.25
CA ILE A 127 23.74 -16.98 8.86
C ILE A 127 23.62 -15.84 7.85
N GLU A 128 24.49 -15.81 6.85
CA GLU A 128 24.48 -14.72 5.87
C GLU A 128 23.21 -14.71 5.01
N ASP A 129 22.47 -15.82 4.90
CA ASP A 129 21.20 -15.86 4.16
C ASP A 129 20.10 -15.06 4.87
N PHE A 130 20.28 -14.77 6.17
CA PHE A 130 19.31 -14.07 7.01
C PHE A 130 19.72 -12.62 7.30
N GLU A 131 20.78 -12.11 6.66
CA GLU A 131 21.15 -10.70 6.81
C GLU A 131 19.98 -9.81 6.43
N ILE A 132 19.70 -8.78 7.24
CA ILE A 132 18.57 -7.88 7.01
C ILE A 132 18.57 -7.31 5.59
N GLN A 133 19.74 -6.93 5.06
CA GLN A 133 19.87 -6.44 3.70
C GLN A 133 19.43 -7.49 2.69
N LYS A 134 19.79 -8.76 2.87
CA LYS A 134 19.33 -9.81 1.96
C LYS A 134 17.85 -10.05 2.15
N ILE A 135 17.33 -10.18 3.36
CA ILE A 135 15.91 -10.43 3.59
C ILE A 135 15.03 -9.30 3.03
N LEU A 136 15.43 -8.05 3.21
CA LEU A 136 14.69 -6.87 2.73
C LEU A 136 14.97 -6.54 1.25
N ASP A 137 16.18 -6.75 0.72
CA ASP A 137 16.51 -6.63 -0.72
C ASP A 137 15.90 -7.78 -1.53
N ILE A 138 15.74 -8.97 -0.91
CA ILE A 138 14.95 -10.08 -1.45
C ILE A 138 13.51 -9.62 -1.65
N ASP A 139 12.94 -8.76 -0.80
CA ASP A 139 11.58 -8.26 -1.02
C ASP A 139 11.49 -7.07 -1.98
N ILE A 140 12.47 -6.16 -2.04
CA ILE A 140 12.50 -5.11 -3.09
C ILE A 140 12.58 -5.74 -4.49
N LYS A 141 13.39 -6.79 -4.67
CA LYS A 141 13.53 -7.49 -5.96
C LYS A 141 12.44 -8.53 -6.22
N SER A 142 11.93 -9.25 -5.21
CA SER A 142 10.82 -10.19 -5.41
C SER A 142 9.52 -9.45 -5.70
N TRP A 143 9.27 -8.31 -5.04
CA TRP A 143 8.05 -7.53 -5.24
C TRP A 143 8.07 -6.76 -6.57
N THR A 144 9.24 -6.27 -7.01
CA THR A 144 9.39 -5.69 -8.35
C THR A 144 9.18 -6.74 -9.45
N ARG A 145 9.74 -7.95 -9.27
CA ARG A 145 9.55 -9.08 -10.19
C ARG A 145 8.11 -9.60 -10.20
N LEU A 146 7.47 -9.72 -9.04
CA LEU A 146 6.06 -10.08 -8.89
C LEU A 146 5.15 -8.98 -9.47
N LYS A 147 5.50 -7.68 -9.36
CA LYS A 147 4.77 -6.59 -10.03
C LYS A 147 4.92 -6.62 -11.54
N GLU A 148 6.09 -7.01 -12.07
CA GLU A 148 6.32 -7.16 -13.50
C GLU A 148 5.62 -8.41 -14.08
N GLU A 149 5.62 -9.51 -13.34
CA GLU A 149 4.93 -10.76 -13.68
C GLU A 149 3.40 -10.63 -13.52
N THR A 150 2.90 -9.93 -12.50
CA THR A 150 1.46 -9.60 -12.37
C THR A 150 1.02 -8.51 -13.35
N ARG A 151 1.88 -7.56 -13.76
CA ARG A 151 1.58 -6.65 -14.89
C ARG A 151 1.44 -7.40 -16.21
N LYS A 152 2.25 -8.45 -16.43
CA LYS A 152 2.14 -9.33 -17.61
C LYS A 152 1.01 -10.36 -17.52
N ASN A 153 0.61 -10.79 -16.32
CA ASN A 153 -0.43 -11.81 -16.13
C ASN A 153 -1.83 -11.22 -15.88
N ASN A 154 -1.95 -9.96 -15.42
CA ASN A 154 -3.23 -9.22 -15.33
C ASN A 154 -3.60 -8.50 -16.64
N SER A 155 -2.80 -8.62 -17.70
CA SER A 155 -3.30 -8.41 -19.06
C SER A 155 -4.07 -9.65 -19.54
N SER A 156 -4.97 -10.18 -18.73
CA SER A 156 -6.15 -10.84 -19.28
C SER A 156 -6.98 -9.74 -19.93
N GLU A 157 -7.01 -9.73 -21.26
CA GLU A 157 -7.57 -8.73 -22.17
C GLU A 157 -9.10 -8.56 -22.05
N GLY A 158 -9.62 -8.29 -20.86
CA GLY A 158 -10.94 -7.73 -20.69
C GLY A 158 -10.86 -6.22 -20.85
N LYS A 159 -10.91 -5.71 -22.09
CA LYS A 159 -11.16 -4.28 -22.29
C LYS A 159 -12.62 -4.02 -21.89
N TYR A 160 -12.83 -3.47 -20.70
CA TYR A 160 -14.16 -3.02 -20.29
C TYR A 160 -14.47 -1.71 -21.00
N PHE A 161 -15.65 -1.61 -21.60
CA PHE A 161 -16.09 -0.44 -22.35
C PHE A 161 -17.38 0.11 -21.78
N CYS A 162 -17.52 1.43 -21.84
CA CYS A 162 -18.74 2.12 -21.45
C CYS A 162 -19.89 1.71 -22.40
N PRO A 163 -21.06 1.27 -21.89
CA PRO A 163 -22.19 0.86 -22.72
C PRO A 163 -22.77 2.00 -23.57
N ASP A 164 -22.59 3.26 -23.17
CA ASP A 164 -23.19 4.41 -23.85
C ASP A 164 -22.29 5.03 -24.93
N CYS A 165 -20.97 4.87 -24.84
CA CYS A 165 -20.03 5.54 -25.76
C CYS A 165 -18.82 4.71 -26.19
N GLY A 166 -18.66 3.49 -25.68
CA GLY A 166 -17.53 2.61 -26.02
C GLY A 166 -16.18 3.06 -25.49
N ALA A 167 -16.09 4.12 -24.68
CA ALA A 167 -14.84 4.53 -24.07
C ALA A 167 -14.35 3.48 -23.05
N PRO A 168 -13.04 3.26 -22.90
CA PRO A 168 -12.51 2.30 -21.94
C PRO A 168 -12.86 2.72 -20.51
N VAL A 169 -13.23 1.74 -19.68
CA VAL A 169 -13.54 1.92 -18.27
C VAL A 169 -12.66 1.01 -17.41
N SER A 170 -12.50 1.37 -16.13
CA SER A 170 -11.84 0.49 -15.17
C SER A 170 -12.69 -0.76 -14.96
N ARG A 171 -12.07 -1.82 -14.43
CA ARG A 171 -12.75 -3.09 -14.14
C ARG A 171 -13.97 -2.92 -13.24
N GLU A 172 -13.91 -1.97 -12.31
CA GLU A 172 -14.97 -1.64 -11.36
C GLU A 172 -15.93 -0.56 -11.89
N GLY A 173 -15.62 0.06 -13.03
CA GLY A 173 -16.38 1.17 -13.59
C GLY A 173 -17.46 0.70 -14.57
N VAL A 174 -18.74 0.91 -14.24
CA VAL A 174 -19.86 0.57 -15.14
C VAL A 174 -19.95 1.50 -16.36
N ARG A 175 -19.57 2.77 -16.21
CA ARG A 175 -19.62 3.81 -17.26
C ARG A 175 -18.40 4.70 -17.18
N CYS A 176 -18.03 5.33 -18.30
CA CYS A 176 -16.99 6.35 -18.28
C CYS A 176 -17.47 7.58 -17.50
N ILE A 177 -16.53 8.38 -17.00
CA ILE A 177 -16.84 9.57 -16.19
C ILE A 177 -17.80 10.54 -16.88
N THR A 178 -17.71 10.66 -18.21
CA THR A 178 -18.56 11.53 -19.01
C THR A 178 -20.00 11.02 -19.05
N CYS A 179 -20.20 9.74 -19.35
CA CYS A 179 -21.54 9.14 -19.43
C CYS A 179 -22.19 9.03 -18.04
N ALA A 180 -21.43 8.70 -17.00
CA ALA A 180 -21.91 8.72 -15.62
C ALA A 180 -22.42 10.11 -15.19
N ARG A 181 -21.70 11.19 -15.57
CA ARG A 181 -22.13 12.57 -15.32
C ARG A 181 -23.35 13.00 -16.14
N ILE A 182 -23.59 12.38 -17.30
CA ILE A 182 -24.80 12.62 -18.09
C ILE A 182 -25.99 11.95 -17.38
N MET A 183 -25.82 10.70 -16.95
CA MET A 183 -26.86 9.94 -16.25
C MET A 183 -27.27 10.54 -14.91
N SER A 184 -26.35 11.18 -14.19
CA SER A 184 -26.67 11.81 -12.89
C SER A 184 -27.39 13.16 -13.01
N ARG A 185 -27.69 13.64 -14.24
CA ARG A 185 -28.43 14.89 -14.44
C ARG A 185 -29.89 14.71 -14.05
N LYS A 186 -30.40 15.68 -13.28
CA LYS A 186 -31.82 15.72 -12.89
C LYS A 186 -32.76 16.15 -14.02
N ILE A 187 -32.21 16.83 -15.04
CA ILE A 187 -32.97 17.43 -16.13
C ILE A 187 -32.25 17.07 -17.43
N GLU A 188 -33.02 16.59 -18.40
CA GLU A 188 -32.52 16.34 -19.74
C GLU A 188 -32.16 17.67 -20.40
N ARG A 189 -30.91 17.75 -20.86
CA ARG A 189 -30.36 18.96 -21.44
C ARG A 189 -30.53 18.91 -22.96
N PRO A 190 -30.91 20.03 -23.62
CA PRO A 190 -30.95 20.12 -25.07
C PRO A 190 -29.60 19.76 -25.71
N SER A 191 -29.62 19.28 -26.95
CA SER A 191 -28.39 19.03 -27.71
C SER A 191 -27.60 20.32 -27.91
N ARG A 192 -26.36 20.20 -28.38
CA ARG A 192 -25.52 21.37 -28.68
C ARG A 192 -26.17 22.29 -29.70
N ASN A 193 -26.72 21.73 -30.77
CA ASN A 193 -27.32 22.49 -31.86
C ASN A 193 -28.65 23.11 -31.42
N ASP A 194 -29.49 22.35 -30.72
CA ASP A 194 -30.74 22.90 -30.20
C ASP A 194 -30.47 24.06 -29.23
N LEU A 195 -29.46 23.93 -28.36
CA LEU A 195 -29.09 25.00 -27.46
C LEU A 195 -28.53 26.21 -28.22
N LYS A 196 -27.72 25.99 -29.27
CA LYS A 196 -27.20 27.04 -30.16
C LYS A 196 -28.34 27.82 -30.82
N ASP A 197 -29.35 27.13 -31.33
CA ASP A 197 -30.50 27.78 -31.98
C ASP A 197 -31.39 28.52 -30.97
N LEU A 198 -31.58 27.94 -29.77
CA LEU A 198 -32.36 28.57 -28.71
C LEU A 198 -31.72 29.87 -28.23
N ILE A 199 -30.40 29.91 -27.99
CA ILE A 199 -29.73 31.10 -27.47
C ILE A 199 -29.61 32.23 -28.50
N ARG A 200 -29.71 31.92 -29.80
CA ARG A 200 -29.73 32.92 -30.88
C ARG A 200 -31.08 33.62 -30.98
N ASN A 201 -32.17 32.88 -30.71
CA ASN A 201 -33.54 33.34 -30.94
C ASN A 201 -34.28 33.77 -29.66
N LEU A 202 -33.90 33.25 -28.49
CA LEU A 202 -34.61 33.49 -27.22
C LEU A 202 -33.66 34.02 -26.13
N PRO A 203 -34.15 34.89 -25.22
CA PRO A 203 -33.37 35.31 -24.07
C PRO A 203 -33.22 34.16 -23.07
N PHE A 204 -32.07 34.10 -22.39
CA PHE A 204 -31.72 33.06 -21.42
C PHE A 204 -32.79 32.81 -20.34
N THR A 205 -33.51 33.85 -19.91
CA THR A 205 -34.59 33.75 -18.92
C THR A 205 -35.80 32.95 -19.42
N THR A 206 -36.11 33.04 -20.72
CA THR A 206 -37.22 32.29 -21.34
C THR A 206 -36.83 30.83 -21.53
N ILE A 207 -35.60 30.58 -21.95
CA ILE A 207 -35.04 29.22 -22.07
C ILE A 207 -35.01 28.54 -20.69
N ALA A 208 -34.58 29.26 -19.66
CA ALA A 208 -34.52 28.76 -18.29
C ALA A 208 -35.89 28.34 -17.76
N LYS A 209 -36.93 29.17 -17.99
CA LYS A 209 -38.32 28.82 -17.67
C LYS A 209 -38.79 27.56 -18.42
N LYS A 210 -38.45 27.43 -19.71
CA LYS A 210 -38.83 26.25 -20.54
C LYS A 210 -38.31 24.94 -19.95
N TYR A 211 -37.09 24.92 -19.44
CA TYR A 211 -36.46 23.72 -18.85
C TYR A 211 -36.59 23.64 -17.32
N ASN A 212 -37.36 24.55 -16.70
CA ASN A 212 -37.51 24.67 -15.24
C ASN A 212 -36.15 24.75 -14.49
N VAL A 213 -35.24 25.57 -15.01
CA VAL A 213 -33.92 25.83 -14.43
C VAL A 213 -33.69 27.34 -14.25
N THR A 214 -32.57 27.72 -13.65
CA THR A 214 -32.14 29.13 -13.57
C THR A 214 -31.40 29.56 -14.84
N ASP A 215 -31.40 30.86 -15.14
CA ASP A 215 -30.65 31.43 -16.27
C ASP A 215 -29.14 31.11 -16.16
N ASN A 216 -28.61 31.06 -14.93
CA ASN A 216 -27.23 30.64 -14.66
C ASN A 216 -26.97 29.18 -15.05
N ALA A 217 -27.97 28.28 -14.92
CA ALA A 217 -27.83 26.91 -15.40
C ALA A 217 -27.67 26.86 -16.92
N ILE A 218 -28.45 27.68 -17.66
CA ILE A 218 -28.30 27.79 -19.11
C ILE A 218 -26.91 28.32 -19.49
N ARG A 219 -26.37 29.31 -18.75
CA ARG A 219 -25.00 29.80 -18.98
C ARG A 219 -23.94 28.72 -18.72
N LYS A 220 -24.11 27.89 -17.68
CA LYS A 220 -23.23 26.73 -17.42
C LYS A 220 -23.35 25.69 -18.53
N TRP A 221 -24.53 25.51 -19.11
CA TRP A 221 -24.70 24.68 -20.28
C TRP A 221 -23.88 25.23 -21.45
N CYS A 222 -24.03 26.51 -21.82
CA CYS A 222 -23.22 27.12 -22.88
C CYS A 222 -21.71 26.84 -22.72
N LYS A 223 -21.16 27.00 -21.51
CA LYS A 223 -19.74 26.69 -21.22
C LYS A 223 -19.34 25.26 -21.54
N VAL A 224 -20.17 24.28 -21.18
CA VAL A 224 -19.89 22.85 -21.43
C VAL A 224 -19.91 22.51 -22.93
N TYR A 225 -20.71 23.22 -23.74
CA TYR A 225 -20.74 23.04 -25.20
C TYR A 225 -19.80 23.97 -25.96
N ASN A 226 -18.96 24.71 -25.24
CA ASN A 226 -18.09 25.74 -25.79
C ASN A 226 -18.86 26.78 -26.64
N LEU A 227 -20.04 27.19 -26.15
CA LEU A 227 -20.89 28.23 -26.75
C LEU A 227 -20.75 29.55 -25.98
N PRO A 228 -20.91 30.71 -26.65
CA PRO A 228 -20.95 32.00 -25.97
C PRO A 228 -22.05 32.05 -24.90
N ASN A 229 -21.72 32.58 -23.73
CA ASN A 229 -22.62 32.57 -22.56
C ASN A 229 -23.15 33.97 -22.20
N LYS A 230 -22.73 35.00 -22.92
CA LYS A 230 -23.24 36.37 -22.76
C LYS A 230 -24.04 36.76 -24.01
N THR A 231 -25.24 37.30 -23.80
CA THR A 231 -26.08 37.81 -24.89
C THR A 231 -25.38 38.88 -25.72
N ARG A 232 -24.52 39.69 -25.10
CA ARG A 232 -23.72 40.70 -25.80
C ARG A 232 -22.69 40.10 -26.76
N GLU A 233 -22.15 38.92 -26.45
CA GLU A 233 -21.18 38.24 -27.31
C GLU A 233 -21.91 37.56 -28.48
N ILE A 234 -23.04 36.89 -28.21
CA ILE A 234 -23.86 36.24 -29.24
C ILE A 234 -24.33 37.22 -30.31
N LYS A 235 -24.75 38.44 -29.92
CA LYS A 235 -25.23 39.47 -30.85
C LYS A 235 -24.16 40.06 -31.76
N LYS A 236 -22.87 39.81 -31.50
CA LYS A 236 -21.76 40.34 -32.33
C LYS A 236 -21.48 39.49 -33.56
N TYR A 237 -21.87 38.22 -33.53
CA TYR A 237 -21.65 37.30 -34.64
C TYR A 237 -22.57 37.67 -35.82
N SER A 238 -22.02 37.67 -37.04
CA SER A 238 -22.84 37.62 -38.26
C SER A 238 -23.52 36.26 -38.40
N ASP A 239 -24.49 36.13 -39.31
CA ASP A 239 -25.19 34.86 -39.52
C ASP A 239 -24.25 33.80 -40.14
N GLU A 240 -23.28 34.23 -40.96
CA GLU A 240 -22.22 33.36 -41.51
C GLU A 240 -21.24 32.88 -40.42
N GLU A 241 -20.78 33.79 -39.57
CA GLU A 241 -19.88 33.45 -38.45
C GLU A 241 -20.58 32.54 -37.44
N TRP A 242 -21.87 32.79 -37.16
CA TRP A 242 -22.66 31.95 -36.28
C TRP A 242 -22.82 30.52 -36.84
N GLY A 243 -22.88 30.36 -38.17
CA GLY A 243 -22.87 29.05 -38.82
C GLY A 243 -21.66 28.18 -38.44
N GLN A 244 -20.49 28.82 -38.25
CA GLN A 244 -19.23 28.14 -37.94
C GLN A 244 -18.97 27.89 -36.45
N VAL A 245 -19.80 28.46 -35.57
CA VAL A 245 -19.73 28.29 -34.10
C VAL A 245 -20.23 26.92 -33.66
#